data_AF-A0A2V8HZ17-F1
#
_entry.id   AF-A0A2V8HZ17-F1
#
_cell.length_a   1.000
_cell.length_b   1.000
_cell.length_c   1.000
_cell.angle_alpha   90.00
_cell.angle_beta   90.00
_cell.angle_gamma   90.00
#
_symmetry.space_group_name_H-M   'P 1'
#
loop_
_entity.id
_entity.type
_entity.pdbx_description
1 polymer ?
#
loop_
_entity_poly.entity_id
_entity_poly.type
_entity_poly.pdbx_seq_one_letter_code
_entity_poly.pdbx_strand_id
1 'polypeptide(L)'
;MLAREGGFTLMELMIVMALIIVLASIGLTLYTNSVTRAKESVLKEDLFRMRDAIDQYYADKGKYPATLQDLVSDKYLRAIPEDPFTHSVDTWREVPSEPDPNNPTAQPGVYDVKSGSDLTALDGTKYSEWD
;
A
#
# COMPACT_ATOMS: atom_id res chain seq x y z
N MET A 1 -41.99 43.48 28.86
CA MET A 1 -41.76 42.12 28.34
C MET A 1 -40.38 41.71 28.79
N LEU A 2 -40.26 40.91 29.84
CA LEU A 2 -38.96 40.42 30.29
C LEU A 2 -38.65 39.15 29.51
N ALA A 3 -37.68 39.25 28.60
CA ALA A 3 -37.08 38.09 27.94
C ALA A 3 -36.46 37.22 29.03
N ARG A 4 -36.94 35.99 29.14
CA ARG A 4 -36.40 35.01 30.08
C ARG A 4 -35.13 34.46 29.46
N GLU A 5 -33.99 35.03 29.83
CA GLU A 5 -32.67 34.50 29.48
C GLU A 5 -32.52 33.13 30.15
N GLY A 6 -32.60 32.05 29.36
CA GLY A 6 -32.35 30.69 29.82
C GLY A 6 -30.86 30.51 30.07
N GLY A 7 -30.46 30.35 31.33
CA GLY A 7 -29.09 30.02 31.70
C GLY A 7 -28.76 28.56 31.38
N PHE A 8 -27.54 28.33 30.86
CA PHE A 8 -26.96 27.00 30.65
C PHE A 8 -26.96 26.20 31.97
N THR A 9 -27.39 24.93 31.92
CA THR A 9 -27.28 24.03 33.07
C THR A 9 -25.96 23.25 33.04
N LEU A 10 -25.43 22.86 34.20
CA LEU A 10 -24.26 21.97 34.28
C LEU A 10 -24.54 20.63 33.58
N MET A 11 -25.78 20.12 33.67
CA MET A 11 -26.22 18.91 32.99
C MET A 11 -26.12 19.03 31.46
N GLU A 12 -26.48 20.19 30.90
CA GLU A 12 -26.41 20.44 29.47
C GLU A 12 -24.97 20.46 28.96
N LEU A 13 -24.05 21.09 29.71
CA LEU A 13 -22.62 21.04 29.40
C LEU A 13 -22.08 19.61 29.45
N MET A 14 -22.48 18.81 30.45
CA MET A 14 -22.06 17.40 30.55
C MET A 14 -22.54 16.56 29.36
N ILE A 15 -23.79 16.75 28.91
CA ILE A 15 -24.33 16.06 27.74
C ILE A 15 -23.58 16.47 26.48
N VAL A 16 -23.29 17.75 26.29
CA VAL A 16 -22.52 18.25 25.14
C VAL A 16 -21.11 17.66 25.12
N MET A 17 -20.41 17.66 26.26
CA MET A 17 -19.07 17.06 26.35
C MET A 17 -19.10 15.55 26.05
N ALA A 18 -20.10 14.83 26.57
CA ALA A 18 -20.28 13.41 26.28
C ALA A 18 -20.50 13.17 24.78
N LEU A 19 -21.32 13.99 24.12
CA LEU A 19 -21.55 13.90 22.67
C LEU A 19 -20.28 14.22 21.86
N ILE A 20 -19.49 15.22 22.26
CA ILE A 20 -18.23 15.56 21.57
C ILE A 20 -17.25 14.39 21.63
N ILE A 21 -17.11 13.70 22.77
CA ILE A 21 -16.21 12.55 22.91
C ILE A 21 -16.64 11.39 22.01
N VAL A 22 -17.95 11.10 21.96
CA VAL A 22 -18.50 10.05 21.09
C VAL A 22 -18.23 10.38 19.61
N LEU A 23 -18.51 11.61 19.18
CA LEU A 23 -18.28 12.04 17.80
C LEU A 23 -16.80 12.05 17.41
N ALA A 24 -15.93 12.54 18.30
CA ALA A 24 -14.49 12.57 18.08
C ALA A 24 -13.91 11.15 17.88
N SER A 25 -14.41 10.18 18.65
CA SER A 25 -13.97 8.78 18.57
C SER A 25 -14.28 8.15 17.20
N ILE A 26 -15.47 8.42 16.64
CA ILE A 26 -15.86 7.95 15.32
C ILE A 26 -15.06 8.67 14.23
N GLY A 27 -14.85 9.98 14.38
CA GLY A 27 -14.11 10.80 13.43
C GLY A 27 -12.66 10.32 13.20
N LEU A 28 -11.96 9.91 14.27
CA LEU A 28 -10.58 9.44 14.18
C LEU A 28 -10.46 8.17 13.33
N THR A 29 -11.32 7.18 13.56
CA THR A 29 -11.32 5.90 12.82
C THR A 29 -11.66 6.09 11.34
N LEU A 30 -12.57 7.01 11.01
CA LEU A 30 -12.90 7.29 9.61
C LEU A 30 -11.74 7.96 8.87
N TYR A 31 -11.03 8.88 9.53
CA TYR A 31 -9.87 9.55 8.96
C TYR A 31 -8.74 8.56 8.64
N THR A 32 -8.37 7.69 9.59
CA THR A 32 -7.29 6.70 9.37
C THR A 32 -7.64 5.73 8.25
N ASN A 33 -8.89 5.26 8.16
CA ASN A 33 -9.34 4.38 7.08
C ASN A 33 -9.22 5.05 5.70
N SER A 34 -9.54 6.34 5.60
CA SER A 34 -9.42 7.07 4.34
C SER A 34 -7.96 7.20 3.88
N VAL A 35 -7.04 7.47 4.80
CA VAL A 35 -5.60 7.53 4.51
C VAL A 35 -5.07 6.14 4.10
N THR A 36 -5.48 5.09 4.82
CA THR A 36 -5.10 3.71 4.47
C THR A 36 -5.58 3.34 3.08
N ARG A 37 -6.84 3.62 2.71
CA ARG A 37 -7.33 3.36 1.33
C ARG A 37 -6.51 4.06 0.25
N ALA A 38 -6.06 5.29 0.51
CA ALA A 38 -5.20 6.01 -0.43
C ALA A 38 -3.84 5.30 -0.58
N LYS A 39 -3.22 4.90 0.53
CA LYS A 39 -1.98 4.10 0.52
C LYS A 39 -2.16 2.76 -0.20
N GLU A 40 -3.26 2.06 0.02
CA GLU A 40 -3.61 0.81 -0.67
C GLU A 40 -3.74 1.00 -2.19
N SER A 41 -4.34 2.10 -2.62
CA SER A 41 -4.46 2.44 -4.05
C SER A 41 -3.10 2.70 -4.70
N VAL A 42 -2.22 3.43 -4.00
CA VAL A 42 -0.84 3.68 -4.45
C VAL A 42 -0.07 2.36 -4.53
N LEU A 43 -0.14 1.53 -3.48
CA LEU A 43 0.54 0.23 -3.47
C LEU A 43 0.12 -0.65 -4.66
N LYS A 44 -1.18 -0.73 -4.95
CA LYS A 44 -1.70 -1.51 -6.09
C LYS A 44 -1.18 -0.98 -7.43
N GLU A 45 -1.16 0.35 -7.59
CA GLU A 45 -0.64 0.98 -8.79
C GLU A 45 0.87 0.74 -8.97
N ASP A 46 1.65 0.84 -7.89
CA ASP A 46 3.09 0.61 -7.92
C ASP A 46 3.44 -0.84 -8.21
N LEU A 47 2.74 -1.79 -7.59
CA LEU A 47 2.85 -3.22 -7.90
C LEU A 47 2.52 -3.49 -9.37
N PHE A 48 1.41 -2.94 -9.87
CA PHE A 48 1.01 -3.10 -11.26
C PHE A 48 2.08 -2.57 -12.23
N ARG A 49 2.61 -1.35 -11.97
CA ARG A 49 3.65 -0.74 -12.81
C ARG A 49 4.96 -1.53 -12.81
N MET A 50 5.37 -2.05 -11.66
CA MET A 50 6.59 -2.86 -11.58
C MET A 50 6.42 -4.19 -12.32
N ARG A 51 5.28 -4.86 -12.16
CA ARG A 51 4.98 -6.12 -12.87
C ARG A 51 4.90 -5.93 -14.38
N ASP A 52 4.22 -4.88 -14.83
CA ASP A 52 4.18 -4.50 -16.25
C ASP A 52 5.59 -4.24 -16.81
N ALA A 53 6.47 -3.59 -16.03
CA ALA A 53 7.87 -3.42 -16.41
C ALA A 53 8.67 -4.74 -16.47
N ILE A 54 8.40 -5.69 -15.56
CA ILE A 54 8.99 -7.03 -15.58
C ILE A 54 8.55 -7.78 -16.85
N ASP A 55 7.26 -7.75 -17.16
CA ASP A 55 6.69 -8.41 -18.34
C ASP A 55 7.25 -7.81 -19.63
N GLN A 56 7.36 -6.49 -19.73
CA GLN A 56 7.99 -5.80 -20.86
C GLN A 56 9.47 -6.18 -21.00
N TYR A 57 10.20 -6.24 -19.89
CA TYR A 57 11.60 -6.68 -19.90
C TYR A 57 11.73 -8.11 -20.45
N TYR A 58 10.86 -9.02 -20.01
CA TYR A 58 10.84 -10.39 -20.51
C TYR A 58 10.48 -10.45 -22.00
N ALA A 59 9.48 -9.68 -22.44
CA ALA A 59 9.06 -9.63 -23.84
C ALA A 59 10.19 -9.17 -24.78
N ASP A 60 10.99 -8.20 -24.35
CA ASP A 60 12.07 -7.65 -25.16
C ASP A 60 13.36 -8.49 -25.13
N LYS A 61 13.71 -9.06 -23.95
CA LYS A 61 14.99 -9.73 -23.74
C LYS A 61 14.90 -11.26 -23.70
N GLY A 62 13.69 -11.81 -23.67
CA GLY A 62 13.42 -13.25 -23.56
C GLY A 62 13.88 -13.86 -22.24
N LYS A 63 14.13 -13.04 -21.21
CA LYS A 63 14.54 -13.46 -19.87
C LYS A 63 14.07 -12.45 -18.82
N TYR A 64 13.79 -12.92 -17.62
CA TYR A 64 13.44 -12.05 -16.51
C TYR A 64 14.65 -11.22 -16.03
N PRO A 65 14.44 -10.03 -15.44
CA PRO A 65 15.52 -9.25 -14.84
C PRO A 65 16.13 -10.03 -13.66
N ALA A 66 17.42 -9.87 -13.39
CA ALA A 66 18.06 -10.56 -12.26
C ALA A 66 17.69 -9.90 -10.92
N THR A 67 17.45 -8.58 -10.94
CA THR A 67 17.00 -7.78 -9.79
C THR A 67 16.05 -6.68 -10.26
N LEU A 68 15.24 -6.11 -9.38
CA LEU A 68 14.40 -4.94 -9.73
C LEU A 68 15.21 -3.73 -10.23
N GLN A 69 16.49 -3.64 -9.84
CA GLN A 69 17.37 -2.55 -10.27
C GLN A 69 17.72 -2.60 -11.77
N ASP A 70 17.62 -3.78 -12.40
CA ASP A 70 17.82 -3.92 -13.85
C ASP A 70 16.74 -3.16 -14.64
N LEU A 71 15.50 -3.13 -14.12
CA LEU A 71 14.40 -2.39 -14.73
C LEU A 71 14.68 -0.89 -14.81
N VAL A 72 15.37 -0.33 -13.83
CA VAL A 72 15.77 1.08 -13.81
C VAL A 72 16.96 1.33 -14.72
N SER A 73 17.95 0.42 -14.68
CA SER A 73 19.17 0.53 -15.47
C SER A 73 18.87 0.48 -16.97
N ASP A 74 17.96 -0.41 -17.36
CA ASP A 74 17.53 -0.62 -18.74
C ASP A 74 16.31 0.23 -19.15
N LYS A 75 15.89 1.18 -18.31
CA LYS A 75 14.88 2.22 -18.61
C LYS A 75 13.43 1.72 -18.77
N TYR A 76 13.09 0.54 -18.25
CA TYR A 76 11.70 0.10 -18.10
C TYR A 76 11.01 0.86 -16.96
N LEU A 77 11.74 1.18 -15.89
CA LEU A 77 11.29 2.05 -14.81
C LEU A 77 12.17 3.31 -14.74
N ARG A 78 11.57 4.43 -14.34
CA ARG A 78 12.33 5.66 -14.05
C ARG A 78 13.09 5.57 -12.73
N ALA A 79 12.46 4.94 -11.74
CA ALA A 79 12.98 4.61 -10.43
C ALA A 79 12.09 3.52 -9.83
N ILE A 80 12.59 2.79 -8.84
CA ILE A 80 11.78 1.87 -8.04
C ILE A 80 10.87 2.72 -7.13
N PRO A 81 9.55 2.49 -7.12
CA PRO A 81 8.64 3.21 -6.22
C PRO A 81 8.89 2.85 -4.75
N GLU A 82 8.55 3.78 -3.85
CA GLU A 82 8.59 3.56 -2.41
C GLU A 82 7.31 2.83 -1.96
N ASP A 83 7.44 1.75 -1.19
CA ASP A 83 6.27 1.06 -0.62
C ASP A 83 5.58 1.99 0.40
N PRO A 84 4.30 2.35 0.22
CA PRO A 84 3.60 3.36 1.04
C PRO A 84 3.33 2.92 2.49
N PHE A 85 3.57 1.65 2.82
CA PHE A 85 3.42 1.08 4.16
C PHE A 85 4.75 0.91 4.89
N THR A 86 5.81 0.48 4.19
CA THR A 86 7.14 0.32 4.79
C THR A 86 7.98 1.59 4.71
N HIS A 87 7.59 2.54 3.85
CA HIS A 87 8.33 3.76 3.56
C HIS A 87 9.75 3.51 3.05
N SER A 88 9.92 2.47 2.22
CA SER A 88 11.22 2.06 1.69
C SER A 88 11.11 1.50 0.27
N VAL A 89 12.18 1.68 -0.51
CA VAL A 89 12.35 1.08 -1.84
C VAL A 89 13.03 -0.29 -1.79
N ASP A 90 13.62 -0.68 -0.65
CA ASP A 90 14.43 -1.90 -0.52
C ASP A 90 13.64 -3.08 0.09
N THR A 91 12.40 -2.84 0.51
CA THR A 91 11.60 -3.85 1.22
C THR A 91 10.76 -4.73 0.31
N TRP A 92 10.72 -4.44 -1.00
CA TRP A 92 9.99 -5.24 -1.97
C TRP A 92 10.45 -6.69 -1.95
N ARG A 93 9.49 -7.62 -1.92
CA ARG A 93 9.76 -9.06 -1.93
C ARG A 93 9.74 -9.54 -3.38
N GLU A 94 10.92 -9.81 -3.92
CA GLU A 94 11.08 -10.40 -5.25
C GLU A 94 10.69 -11.89 -5.22
N VAL A 95 9.86 -12.31 -6.18
CA VAL A 95 9.45 -13.70 -6.38
C VAL A 95 10.17 -14.21 -7.62
N PRO A 96 11.07 -15.21 -7.49
CA PRO A 96 11.83 -15.71 -8.61
C PRO A 96 10.96 -16.51 -9.58
N SER A 97 11.32 -16.48 -10.87
CA SER A 97 10.70 -17.31 -11.90
C SER A 97 10.95 -18.79 -11.63
N GLU A 98 10.06 -19.65 -12.12
CA GLU A 98 10.32 -21.09 -12.11
C GLU A 98 11.56 -21.41 -12.98
N PRO A 99 12.43 -22.36 -12.57
CA PRO A 99 13.56 -22.78 -13.39
C PRO A 99 13.09 -23.36 -14.73
N ASP A 100 13.71 -22.94 -15.84
CA ASP A 100 13.37 -23.46 -17.17
C ASP A 100 13.72 -24.96 -17.25
N PRO A 101 12.75 -25.85 -17.55
CA PRO A 101 13.00 -27.28 -17.72
C PRO A 101 14.03 -27.60 -18.80
N ASN A 102 14.16 -26.75 -19.81
CA ASN A 102 15.11 -26.91 -20.92
C ASN A 102 16.50 -26.34 -20.59
N ASN A 103 16.61 -25.50 -19.56
CA ASN A 103 17.88 -24.98 -19.06
C ASN A 103 17.86 -24.85 -17.52
N PRO A 104 17.97 -25.97 -16.79
CA PRO A 104 17.91 -25.98 -15.32
C PRO A 104 19.07 -25.22 -14.64
N THR A 105 20.10 -24.86 -15.40
CA THR A 105 21.26 -24.10 -14.92
C THR A 105 21.12 -22.59 -15.07
N ALA A 106 20.08 -22.12 -15.77
CA ALA A 106 19.79 -20.69 -15.85
C ALA A 106 19.39 -20.14 -14.48
N GLN A 107 19.97 -19.00 -14.09
CA GLN A 107 19.58 -18.33 -12.85
C GLN A 107 18.13 -17.82 -12.99
N PRO A 108 17.24 -18.12 -12.02
CA PRO A 108 15.91 -17.54 -11.99
C PRO A 108 15.99 -16.01 -11.92
N GLY A 109 15.23 -15.32 -12.77
CA GLY A 109 15.05 -13.88 -12.65
C GLY A 109 13.83 -13.54 -11.81
N VAL A 110 13.60 -12.25 -11.56
CA VAL A 110 12.41 -11.75 -10.85
C VAL A 110 11.20 -11.86 -11.77
N TYR A 111 10.26 -12.74 -11.41
CA TYR A 111 9.00 -12.94 -12.12
C TYR A 111 7.90 -12.03 -11.59
N ASP A 112 7.84 -11.89 -10.27
CA ASP A 112 6.81 -11.09 -9.59
C ASP A 112 7.44 -10.33 -8.41
N VAL A 113 6.74 -9.31 -7.93
CA VAL A 113 7.13 -8.46 -6.80
C VAL A 113 5.94 -8.30 -5.87
N LYS A 114 6.18 -8.35 -4.55
CA LYS A 114 5.17 -8.17 -3.51
C LYS A 114 5.60 -7.13 -2.49
N SER A 115 4.64 -6.52 -1.80
CA SER A 115 4.93 -5.58 -0.71
C SER A 115 5.79 -6.22 0.37
N GLY A 116 6.68 -5.42 0.95
CA GLY A 116 7.46 -5.83 2.13
C GLY A 116 6.66 -5.81 3.43
N SER A 117 5.49 -5.20 3.41
CA SER A 117 4.66 -4.97 4.59
C SER A 117 3.94 -6.23 5.05
N ASP A 118 4.11 -6.57 6.34
CA ASP A 118 3.35 -7.64 7.01
C ASP A 118 2.00 -7.14 7.56
N LEU A 119 1.61 -5.90 7.27
CA LEU A 119 0.33 -5.35 7.68
C LEU A 119 -0.84 -5.97 6.91
N THR A 120 -2.01 -5.95 7.54
CA THR A 120 -3.27 -6.37 6.96
C THR A 120 -4.00 -5.18 6.36
N ALA A 121 -4.53 -5.38 5.16
CA ALA A 121 -5.38 -4.46 4.45
C ALA A 121 -6.75 -4.29 5.11
N LEU A 122 -7.48 -3.26 4.69
CA LEU A 122 -8.84 -2.99 5.15
C LEU A 122 -9.84 -4.09 4.77
N ASP A 123 -9.52 -4.94 3.79
CA ASP A 123 -10.32 -6.10 3.38
C ASP A 123 -9.94 -7.40 4.12
N GLY A 124 -8.92 -7.37 4.99
CA GLY A 124 -8.47 -8.52 5.78
C GLY A 124 -7.36 -9.35 5.14
N THR A 125 -6.94 -9.05 3.90
CA THR A 125 -5.81 -9.71 3.24
C THR A 125 -4.48 -9.08 3.66
N LYS A 126 -3.35 -9.80 3.58
CA LYS A 126 -2.03 -9.21 3.86
C LYS A 126 -1.48 -8.52 2.62
N TYR A 127 -0.82 -7.37 2.78
CA TYR A 127 -0.20 -6.68 1.64
C TYR A 127 0.89 -7.53 0.94
N SER A 128 1.60 -8.36 1.69
CA SER A 128 2.59 -9.30 1.14
C SER A 128 1.98 -10.43 0.32
N GLU A 129 0.66 -10.62 0.34
CA GLU A 129 -0.07 -11.66 -0.40
C GLU A 129 -0.77 -11.09 -1.64
N TRP A 130 -0.67 -9.79 -1.90
CA TRP A 130 -1.30 -9.15 -3.05
C TRP A 130 -0.59 -9.50 -4.35
N ASP A 131 -1.35 -10.10 -5.28
CA ASP A 131 -0.97 -10.37 -6.67
C ASP A 131 -1.29 -9.19 -7.61
#